data_AF-A0A7L4ZJB5-F1
#
_entry.id   AF-A0A7L4ZJB5-F1
#
_cell.length_a   1.000
_cell.length_b   1.000
_cell.length_c   1.000
_cell.angle_alpha   90.00
_cell.angle_beta   90.00
_cell.angle_gamma   90.00
#
_symmetry.space_group_name_H-M   'P 1'
#
loop_
_entity.id
_entity.type
_entity.pdbx_description
1 polymer ?
#
loop_
_entity_poly.entity_id
_entity_poly.type
_entity_poly.pdbx_seq_one_letter_code
_entity_poly.pdbx_strand_id
1 'polypeptide(L)'
;MKQNTSELTRTKLKLQQQEENKSSQKVFNYEFLGNILIILSGVLPFIHVIVPDEPLVDKFFGYTSIHRFLYSVGTHGSLLLLASGVFIIIAILGKKEDNAITLKHLRLSLYSPCLSALFFISWVFIPDINYNLLAYVFFGIFVIIIGAYILFRVKEYLQYLRQVHDYKEMILNESLEFISHKLDNKS
;
A
#
# COMPACT_ATOMS: atom_id res chain seq x y z
N MET A 1 -12.80 -48.53 20.19
CA MET A 1 -11.78 -48.28 19.15
C MET A 1 -12.16 -47.24 18.06
N LYS A 2 -13.42 -46.76 17.95
CA LYS A 2 -13.85 -45.80 16.90
C LYS A 2 -13.74 -44.29 17.25
N GLN A 3 -13.56 -43.91 18.52
CA GLN A 3 -13.49 -42.50 18.91
C GLN A 3 -12.15 -41.83 18.52
N ASN A 4 -11.05 -42.58 18.52
CA ASN A 4 -9.69 -42.06 18.36
C ASN A 4 -9.39 -41.58 16.92
N THR A 5 -10.04 -42.17 15.91
CA THR A 5 -9.89 -41.77 14.50
C THR A 5 -10.59 -40.45 14.15
N SER A 6 -11.66 -40.07 14.86
CA SER A 6 -12.34 -38.80 14.61
C SER A 6 -11.57 -37.60 15.17
N GLU A 7 -10.94 -37.77 16.33
CA GLU A 7 -10.08 -36.74 16.94
C GLU A 7 -8.78 -36.57 16.17
N LEU A 8 -8.17 -37.66 15.69
CA LEU A 8 -6.97 -37.61 14.85
C LEU A 8 -7.24 -36.86 13.53
N THR A 9 -8.39 -37.11 12.90
CA THR A 9 -8.79 -36.43 11.66
C THR A 9 -9.09 -34.95 11.89
N ARG A 10 -9.77 -34.59 12.99
CA ARG A 10 -9.99 -33.19 13.39
C ARG A 10 -8.68 -32.45 13.71
N THR A 11 -7.72 -33.13 14.34
CA THR A 11 -6.43 -32.54 14.68
C THR A 11 -5.58 -32.30 13.43
N LYS A 12 -5.59 -33.24 12.47
CA LYS A 12 -4.94 -33.05 11.15
C LYS A 12 -5.56 -31.90 10.35
N LEU A 13 -6.88 -31.79 10.33
CA LEU A 13 -7.58 -30.67 9.66
C LEU A 13 -7.25 -29.32 10.29
N LYS A 14 -7.18 -29.22 11.63
CA LYS A 14 -6.75 -28.00 12.31
C LYS A 14 -5.29 -27.63 12.02
N LEU A 15 -4.39 -28.62 11.95
CA LEU A 15 -2.99 -28.42 11.59
C LEU A 15 -2.85 -27.95 10.14
N GLN A 16 -3.56 -28.57 9.19
CA GLN A 16 -3.59 -28.13 7.80
C GLN A 16 -4.14 -26.71 7.65
N GLN A 17 -5.23 -26.37 8.33
CA GLN A 17 -5.78 -25.01 8.32
C GLN A 17 -4.82 -23.97 8.94
N GLN A 18 -4.07 -24.34 9.98
CA GLN A 18 -3.04 -23.46 10.54
C GLN A 18 -1.83 -23.28 9.62
N GLU A 19 -1.42 -24.33 8.90
CA GLU A 19 -0.34 -24.26 7.90
C GLU A 19 -0.75 -23.43 6.69
N GLU A 20 -1.98 -23.59 6.19
CA GLU A 20 -2.53 -22.76 5.11
C GLU A 20 -2.63 -21.29 5.53
N ASN A 21 -3.10 -21.00 6.75
CA ASN A 21 -3.14 -19.62 7.25
C ASN A 21 -1.73 -18.99 7.37
N LYS A 22 -0.75 -19.74 7.89
CA LYS A 22 0.64 -19.27 7.98
C LYS A 22 1.28 -19.06 6.61
N SER A 23 0.97 -19.92 5.64
CA SER A 23 1.43 -19.80 4.25
C SER A 23 0.83 -18.56 3.58
N SER A 24 -0.49 -18.37 3.71
CA SER A 24 -1.22 -17.23 3.17
C SER A 24 -0.73 -15.90 3.76
N GLN A 25 -0.45 -15.87 5.07
CA GLN A 25 0.08 -14.69 5.74
C GLN A 25 1.53 -14.36 5.34
N LYS A 26 2.37 -15.37 5.07
CA LYS A 26 3.70 -15.16 4.48
C LYS A 26 3.60 -14.56 3.09
N VAL A 27 2.73 -15.09 2.23
CA VAL A 27 2.49 -14.57 0.87
C VAL A 27 2.05 -13.11 0.92
N PHE A 28 1.12 -12.75 1.81
CA PHE A 28 0.69 -11.37 2.01
C PHE A 28 1.83 -10.45 2.46
N ASN A 29 2.67 -10.89 3.40
CA ASN A 29 3.79 -10.09 3.90
C ASN A 29 4.84 -9.80 2.82
N TYR A 30 5.14 -10.77 1.96
CA TYR A 30 6.09 -10.56 0.87
C TYR A 30 5.49 -9.69 -0.24
N GLU A 31 4.19 -9.78 -0.51
CA GLU A 31 3.50 -8.90 -1.46
C GLU A 31 3.49 -7.46 -0.94
N PHE A 32 3.23 -7.28 0.35
CA PHE A 32 3.32 -5.99 1.03
C PHE A 32 4.75 -5.42 0.98
N LEU A 33 5.77 -6.23 1.25
CA LEU A 33 7.17 -5.83 1.17
C LEU A 33 7.55 -5.38 -0.25
N GLY A 34 7.18 -6.17 -1.27
CA GLY A 34 7.44 -5.84 -2.66
C GLY A 34 6.81 -4.50 -3.06
N ASN A 35 5.56 -4.26 -2.67
CA ASN A 35 4.88 -2.99 -2.93
C ASN A 35 5.54 -1.80 -2.22
N ILE A 36 5.98 -1.97 -0.97
CA ILE A 36 6.73 -0.92 -0.24
C ILE A 36 8.01 -0.55 -0.99
N LEU A 37 8.79 -1.54 -1.44
CA LEU A 37 10.04 -1.29 -2.16
C LEU A 37 9.80 -0.50 -3.45
N ILE A 38 8.73 -0.83 -4.18
CA ILE A 38 8.39 -0.09 -5.40
C ILE A 38 7.93 1.34 -5.06
N ILE A 39 7.13 1.54 -4.02
CA ILE A 39 6.74 2.91 -3.60
C ILE A 39 7.97 3.74 -3.22
N LEU A 40 8.87 3.17 -2.41
CA LEU A 40 10.12 3.84 -2.02
C LEU A 40 10.98 4.17 -3.25
N SER A 41 11.00 3.31 -4.28
CA SER A 41 11.73 3.57 -5.52
C SER A 41 11.26 4.82 -6.27
N GLY A 42 9.99 5.20 -6.15
CA GLY A 42 9.45 6.41 -6.77
C GLY A 42 9.86 7.72 -6.07
N VAL A 43 10.14 7.65 -4.76
CA VAL A 43 10.50 8.84 -3.95
C VAL A 43 12.02 9.03 -3.87
N LEU A 44 12.78 7.94 -3.84
CA LEU A 44 14.24 7.94 -3.69
C LEU A 44 15.00 8.88 -4.64
N PRO A 45 14.60 9.05 -5.91
CA PRO A 45 15.27 9.98 -6.82
C PRO A 45 15.30 11.41 -6.32
N PHE A 46 14.34 11.84 -5.50
CA PHE A 46 14.14 13.22 -5.09
C PHE A 46 14.80 13.58 -3.75
N ILE A 47 15.47 12.63 -3.10
CA ILE A 47 16.08 12.88 -1.79
C ILE A 47 17.13 14.00 -1.85
N HIS A 48 17.73 14.25 -3.02
CA HIS A 48 18.70 15.33 -3.20
C HIS A 48 18.08 16.72 -3.08
N VAL A 49 16.77 16.87 -3.33
CA VAL A 49 16.08 18.17 -3.31
C VAL A 49 16.02 18.76 -1.89
N ILE A 50 16.14 17.94 -0.85
CA ILE A 50 16.12 18.43 0.55
C ILE A 50 17.44 19.10 0.96
N VAL A 51 18.50 18.92 0.18
CA VAL A 51 19.83 19.49 0.44
C VAL A 51 20.20 20.44 -0.70
N PRO A 52 20.53 21.71 -0.42
CA PRO A 52 20.97 22.63 -1.46
C PRO A 52 22.26 22.14 -2.14
N ASP A 53 22.46 22.45 -3.42
CA ASP A 53 23.69 22.11 -4.14
C ASP A 53 24.84 23.04 -3.73
N GLU A 54 25.43 22.75 -2.58
CA GLU A 54 26.59 23.46 -2.06
C GLU A 54 27.87 22.68 -2.34
N PRO A 55 28.88 23.30 -2.97
CA PRO A 55 30.16 22.65 -3.20
C PRO A 55 30.87 22.41 -1.87
N LEU A 56 31.33 21.18 -1.67
CA LEU A 56 32.16 20.81 -0.53
C LEU A 56 33.61 21.26 -0.75
N VAL A 57 34.26 21.72 0.32
CA VAL A 57 35.69 22.10 0.31
C VAL A 57 36.56 20.88 -0.01
N ASP A 58 36.24 19.74 0.60
CA ASP A 58 36.87 18.45 0.31
C ASP A 58 35.86 17.49 -0.33
N LYS A 59 36.32 16.69 -1.31
CA LYS A 59 35.45 15.70 -1.97
C LYS A 59 34.99 14.64 -0.98
N PHE A 60 33.68 14.40 -0.93
CA PHE A 60 33.09 13.32 -0.15
C PHE A 60 32.79 12.12 -1.07
N PHE A 61 33.46 10.97 -0.86
CA PHE A 61 33.33 9.78 -1.71
C PHE A 61 33.48 10.08 -3.23
N GLY A 62 34.35 11.04 -3.57
CA GLY A 62 34.57 11.48 -4.96
C GLY A 62 33.55 12.49 -5.50
N TYR A 63 32.49 12.81 -4.75
CA TYR A 63 31.48 13.81 -5.10
C TYR A 63 31.88 15.20 -4.62
N THR A 64 31.50 16.20 -5.41
CA THR A 64 31.79 17.63 -5.14
C THR A 64 30.72 18.31 -4.30
N SER A 65 29.57 17.68 -4.07
CA SER A 65 28.50 18.17 -3.20
C SER A 65 27.71 17.00 -2.63
N ILE A 66 27.12 17.19 -1.45
CA ILE A 66 26.20 16.21 -0.83
C ILE A 66 24.97 16.03 -1.73
N HIS A 67 24.50 17.11 -2.35
CA HIS A 67 23.40 17.09 -3.32
C HIS A 67 23.66 16.10 -4.47
N ARG A 68 24.85 16.15 -5.11
CA ARG A 68 25.22 15.23 -6.21
C ARG A 68 25.38 13.79 -5.75
N PHE A 69 25.87 13.58 -4.53
CA PHE A 69 25.92 12.25 -3.93
C PHE A 69 24.51 11.67 -3.72
N LEU A 70 23.62 12.45 -3.09
CA LEU A 70 22.23 12.07 -2.85
C LEU A 70 21.45 11.88 -4.16
N TYR A 71 21.77 12.66 -5.19
CA TYR A 71 21.22 12.49 -6.53
C TYR A 71 21.60 11.10 -7.06
N SER A 72 22.90 10.80 -7.13
CA SER A 72 23.39 9.52 -7.64
C SER A 72 22.85 8.33 -6.84
N VAL A 73 22.94 8.36 -5.52
CA VAL A 73 22.44 7.29 -4.64
C VAL A 73 20.93 7.13 -4.76
N GLY A 74 20.19 8.24 -4.83
CA GLY A 74 18.75 8.24 -5.04
C GLY A 74 18.35 7.56 -6.35
N THR A 75 19.04 7.88 -7.45
CA THR A 75 18.78 7.28 -8.77
C THR A 75 19.08 5.78 -8.80
N HIS A 76 20.24 5.37 -8.32
CA HIS A 76 20.65 3.95 -8.35
C HIS A 76 19.87 3.11 -7.35
N GLY A 77 19.63 3.65 -6.15
CA GLY A 77 18.81 3.00 -5.13
C GLY A 77 17.35 2.86 -5.58
N SER A 78 16.80 3.85 -6.27
CA SER A 78 15.49 3.76 -6.91
C SER A 78 15.40 2.55 -7.84
N LEU A 79 16.33 2.42 -8.79
CA LEU A 79 16.32 1.33 -9.75
C LEU A 79 16.42 -0.05 -9.05
N LEU A 80 17.26 -0.15 -8.03
CA LEU A 80 17.49 -1.40 -7.28
C LEU A 80 16.26 -1.80 -6.46
N LEU A 81 15.61 -0.85 -5.78
CA LEU A 81 14.38 -1.11 -5.01
C LEU A 81 13.22 -1.47 -5.94
N LEU A 82 13.11 -0.80 -7.09
CA LEU A 82 12.11 -1.10 -8.11
C LEU A 82 12.26 -2.54 -8.62
N ALA A 83 13.46 -2.90 -9.07
CA ALA A 83 13.74 -4.24 -9.58
C ALA A 83 13.48 -5.29 -8.50
N SER A 84 13.97 -5.07 -7.27
CA SER A 84 13.81 -5.99 -6.16
C SER A 84 12.34 -6.18 -5.77
N GLY A 85 11.56 -5.10 -5.71
CA GLY A 85 10.13 -5.15 -5.41
C GLY A 85 9.35 -5.92 -6.48
N VAL A 86 9.65 -5.69 -7.76
CA VAL A 86 9.03 -6.43 -8.87
C VAL A 86 9.40 -7.92 -8.83
N PHE A 87 10.67 -8.27 -8.61
CA PHE A 87 11.09 -9.67 -8.51
C PHE A 87 10.43 -10.41 -7.36
N ILE A 88 10.31 -9.77 -6.19
CA ILE A 88 9.62 -10.34 -5.03
C ILE A 88 8.16 -10.64 -5.38
N ILE A 89 7.46 -9.68 -5.98
CA ILE A 89 6.06 -9.84 -6.37
C ILE A 89 5.90 -10.97 -7.40
N ILE A 90 6.72 -11.01 -8.45
CA ILE A 90 6.70 -12.08 -9.46
C ILE A 90 6.94 -13.45 -8.82
N ALA A 91 7.91 -13.56 -7.92
CA ALA A 91 8.26 -14.82 -7.27
C ALA A 91 7.14 -15.39 -6.37
N ILE A 92 6.32 -14.52 -5.77
CA ILE A 92 5.16 -14.93 -4.95
C ILE A 92 3.98 -15.29 -5.84
N LEU A 93 3.73 -14.49 -6.88
CA LEU A 93 2.63 -14.68 -7.82
C LEU A 93 2.80 -15.97 -8.63
N GLY A 94 4.03 -16.34 -8.99
CA GLY A 94 4.34 -17.61 -9.65
C GLY A 94 4.07 -18.86 -8.81
N LYS A 95 3.74 -18.72 -7.50
CA LYS A 95 3.37 -19.83 -6.62
C LYS A 95 1.86 -20.03 -6.48
N LYS A 96 1.02 -19.13 -7.02
CA LYS A 96 -0.44 -19.28 -7.01
C LYS A 96 -0.89 -20.08 -8.24
N GLU A 97 -1.65 -21.15 -8.03
CA GLU A 97 -2.20 -21.99 -9.12
C GLU A 97 -3.28 -21.29 -9.95
N ASP A 98 -3.91 -20.24 -9.43
CA ASP A 98 -4.99 -19.51 -10.10
C ASP A 98 -4.47 -18.32 -10.92
N ASN A 99 -4.28 -18.54 -12.22
CA ASN A 99 -3.76 -17.58 -13.18
C ASN A 99 -4.56 -16.26 -13.25
N ALA A 100 -5.88 -16.29 -12.99
CA ALA A 100 -6.72 -15.08 -13.10
C ALA A 100 -6.45 -14.09 -11.95
N ILE A 101 -6.28 -14.61 -10.73
CA ILE A 101 -5.91 -13.83 -9.56
C ILE A 101 -4.47 -13.32 -9.73
N THR A 102 -3.57 -14.20 -10.16
CA THR A 102 -2.17 -13.88 -10.43
C THR A 102 -2.03 -12.71 -11.41
N LEU A 103 -2.77 -12.72 -12.52
CA LEU A 103 -2.76 -11.65 -13.52
C LEU A 103 -3.28 -10.32 -12.98
N LYS A 104 -4.35 -10.34 -12.15
CA LYS A 104 -4.92 -9.12 -11.55
C LYS A 104 -3.94 -8.44 -10.59
N HIS A 105 -3.28 -9.22 -9.74
CA HIS A 105 -2.27 -8.72 -8.80
C HIS A 105 -0.99 -8.27 -9.52
N LEU A 106 -0.57 -8.98 -10.56
CA LEU A 106 0.57 -8.58 -11.40
C LEU A 106 0.29 -7.25 -12.09
N ARG A 107 -0.92 -7.06 -12.64
CA ARG A 107 -1.34 -5.82 -13.30
C ARG A 107 -1.33 -4.64 -12.32
N LEU A 108 -1.80 -4.85 -11.09
CA LEU A 108 -1.73 -3.85 -10.01
C LEU A 108 -0.29 -3.49 -9.64
N SER A 109 0.55 -4.51 -9.53
CA SER A 109 1.95 -4.37 -9.17
C SER A 109 2.79 -3.75 -10.29
N LEU A 110 2.35 -3.86 -11.55
CA LEU A 110 3.00 -3.25 -12.72
C LEU A 110 2.63 -1.77 -12.93
N TYR A 111 1.53 -1.27 -12.34
CA TYR A 111 1.23 0.16 -12.38
C TYR A 111 2.31 1.00 -11.68
N SER A 112 2.87 0.49 -10.58
CA SER A 112 3.86 1.23 -9.80
C SER A 112 5.22 1.35 -10.52
N PRO A 113 5.77 0.31 -11.17
CA PRO A 113 6.89 0.41 -12.11
C PRO A 113 6.58 1.28 -13.33
N CYS A 114 5.35 1.24 -13.85
CA CYS A 114 4.97 2.05 -15.01
C CYS A 114 4.96 3.55 -14.67
N LEU A 115 4.42 3.93 -13.51
CA LEU A 115 4.52 5.28 -12.96
C LEU A 115 5.99 5.68 -12.77
N SER A 116 6.80 4.83 -12.13
CA SER A 116 8.22 5.11 -11.93
C SER A 116 8.99 5.26 -13.25
N ALA A 117 8.63 4.51 -14.29
CA ALA A 117 9.23 4.59 -15.62
C ALA A 117 8.84 5.89 -16.36
N LEU A 118 7.58 6.33 -16.28
CA LEU A 118 7.14 7.62 -16.82
C LEU A 118 7.92 8.78 -16.19
N PHE A 119 8.14 8.70 -14.87
CA PHE A 119 8.99 9.65 -14.14
C PHE A 119 10.43 9.64 -14.63
N PHE A 120 11.03 8.46 -14.76
CA PHE A 120 12.41 8.31 -15.22
C PHE A 120 12.60 8.82 -16.66
N ILE A 121 11.63 8.57 -17.55
CA ILE A 121 11.65 9.08 -18.93
C ILE A 121 11.54 10.61 -18.94
N SER A 122 10.65 11.18 -18.12
CA SER A 122 10.50 12.65 -17.99
C SER A 122 11.77 13.32 -17.45
N TRP A 123 12.58 12.59 -16.68
CA TRP A 123 13.85 13.04 -16.12
C TRP A 123 15.01 12.91 -17.12
N VAL A 124 15.17 11.76 -17.77
CA VAL A 124 16.35 11.46 -18.61
C VAL A 124 16.27 12.08 -20.00
N PHE A 125 15.07 12.19 -20.59
CA PHE A 125 14.92 12.50 -22.01
C PHE A 125 14.49 13.93 -22.33
N ILE A 126 14.23 14.78 -21.33
CA ILE A 126 13.87 16.17 -21.59
C ILE A 126 15.05 17.08 -21.19
N PRO A 127 15.88 17.52 -22.17
CA PRO A 127 16.96 18.46 -21.92
C PRO A 127 16.40 19.83 -21.49
N ASP A 128 17.17 20.56 -20.68
CA ASP A 128 16.88 21.92 -20.19
C ASP A 128 15.63 22.08 -19.30
N ILE A 129 15.06 21.00 -18.76
CA ILE A 129 14.02 21.09 -17.73
C ILE A 129 14.63 21.56 -16.40
N ASN A 130 13.95 22.53 -15.77
CA ASN A 130 14.18 22.86 -14.37
C ASN A 130 13.72 21.69 -13.49
N TYR A 131 14.65 20.82 -13.10
CA TYR A 131 14.37 19.60 -12.33
C TYR A 131 13.75 19.87 -10.96
N ASN A 132 14.07 21.02 -10.34
CA ASN A 132 13.40 21.44 -9.11
C ASN A 132 11.91 21.68 -9.37
N LEU A 133 11.57 22.39 -10.45
CA LEU A 133 10.18 22.60 -10.85
C LEU A 133 9.46 21.28 -11.15
N LEU A 134 10.11 20.36 -11.87
CA LEU A 134 9.53 19.05 -12.17
C LEU A 134 9.26 18.24 -10.88
N ALA A 135 10.22 18.22 -9.96
CA ALA A 135 10.06 17.58 -8.65
C ALA A 135 8.92 18.21 -7.83
N TYR A 136 8.82 19.55 -7.81
CA TYR A 136 7.72 20.24 -7.11
C TYR A 136 6.36 19.96 -7.73
N VAL A 137 6.25 19.90 -9.06
CA VAL A 137 5.00 19.57 -9.75
C VAL A 137 4.56 18.15 -9.38
N PHE A 138 5.48 17.19 -9.42
CA PHE A 138 5.17 15.81 -9.06
C PHE A 138 4.83 15.64 -7.58
N PHE A 139 5.57 16.31 -6.70
CA PHE A 139 5.25 16.34 -5.27
C PHE A 139 3.86 16.97 -5.04
N GLY A 140 3.53 18.04 -5.74
CA GLY A 140 2.22 18.67 -5.71
C GLY A 140 1.10 17.70 -6.14
N ILE A 141 1.26 17.00 -7.25
CA ILE A 141 0.30 15.98 -7.70
C ILE A 141 0.15 14.87 -6.65
N PHE A 142 1.26 14.41 -6.08
CA PHE A 142 1.26 13.37 -5.04
C PHE A 142 0.48 13.82 -3.78
N VAL A 143 0.72 15.04 -3.31
CA VAL A 143 -0.01 15.65 -2.18
C VAL A 143 -1.50 15.76 -2.49
N ILE A 144 -1.87 16.16 -3.71
CA ILE A 144 -3.29 16.23 -4.13
C ILE A 144 -3.94 14.85 -4.09
N ILE A 145 -3.27 13.82 -4.61
CA ILE A 145 -3.79 12.44 -4.62
C ILE A 145 -3.98 11.92 -3.19
N ILE A 146 -2.99 12.11 -2.32
CA ILE A 146 -3.10 11.73 -0.90
C ILE A 146 -4.22 12.51 -0.21
N GLY A 147 -4.31 13.82 -0.46
CA GLY A 147 -5.36 14.67 0.09
C GLY A 147 -6.76 14.19 -0.32
N ALA A 148 -6.95 13.88 -1.60
CA ALA A 148 -8.20 13.32 -2.11
C ALA A 148 -8.52 11.96 -1.48
N TYR A 149 -7.52 11.09 -1.31
CA TYR A 149 -7.70 9.80 -0.64
C TYR A 149 -8.14 9.97 0.82
N ILE A 150 -7.51 10.87 1.58
CA ILE A 150 -7.89 11.17 2.96
C ILE A 150 -9.34 11.69 3.01
N LEU A 151 -9.70 12.63 2.14
CA LEU A 151 -11.06 13.16 2.06
C LEU A 151 -12.10 12.07 1.75
N PHE A 152 -11.75 11.14 0.85
CA PHE A 152 -12.61 9.99 0.56
C PHE A 152 -12.82 9.11 1.79
N ARG A 153 -11.76 8.82 2.56
CA ARG A 153 -11.86 8.04 3.80
C ARG A 153 -12.66 8.74 4.89
N VAL A 154 -12.49 10.06 5.02
CA VAL A 154 -13.30 10.87 5.94
C VAL A 154 -14.78 10.82 5.55
N LYS A 155 -15.08 10.90 4.24
CA LYS A 155 -16.46 10.76 3.75
C LYS A 155 -17.05 9.38 4.07
N GLU A 156 -16.33 8.29 3.83
CA GLU A 156 -16.75 6.94 4.20
C GLU A 156 -17.04 6.84 5.71
N TYR A 157 -16.15 7.41 6.53
CA TYR A 157 -16.31 7.41 7.99
C TYR A 157 -17.54 8.20 8.45
N LEU A 158 -17.80 9.36 7.85
CA LEU A 158 -19.00 10.15 8.15
C LEU A 158 -20.29 9.41 7.74
N GLN A 159 -20.28 8.71 6.60
CA GLN A 159 -21.40 7.87 6.18
C GLN A 159 -21.65 6.73 7.17
N TYR A 160 -20.59 6.08 7.64
CA TYR A 160 -20.68 5.04 8.67
C TYR A 160 -21.27 5.58 9.98
N LEU A 161 -20.79 6.73 10.47
CA LEU A 161 -21.34 7.36 11.68
C LEU A 161 -22.83 7.67 11.55
N ARG A 162 -23.25 8.13 10.37
CA ARG A 162 -24.67 8.39 10.10
C ARG A 162 -25.50 7.11 10.18
N GLN A 163 -25.04 6.02 9.56
CA GLN A 163 -25.72 4.73 9.64
C GLN A 163 -25.83 4.22 11.08
N VAL A 164 -24.79 4.40 11.90
CA VAL A 164 -24.83 4.02 13.33
C VAL A 164 -25.84 4.87 14.10
N HIS A 165 -25.96 6.17 13.78
CA HIS A 165 -26.93 7.05 14.41
C HIS A 165 -28.37 6.66 14.04
N ASP A 166 -28.63 6.48 12.75
CA ASP A 166 -29.96 6.07 12.23
C ASP A 166 -30.38 4.72 12.84
N TYR A 167 -29.43 3.78 12.97
CA TYR A 167 -29.69 2.49 13.62
C TYR A 167 -30.02 2.61 15.10
N LYS A 168 -29.37 3.52 15.84
CA LYS A 168 -29.70 3.79 17.25
C LYS A 168 -31.08 4.41 17.40
N GLU A 169 -31.46 5.36 16.54
CA GLU A 169 -32.82 5.93 16.56
C GLU A 169 -33.87 4.87 16.26
N MET A 170 -33.63 4.00 15.28
CA MET A 170 -34.54 2.90 14.95
C MET A 170 -34.78 1.98 16.15
N ILE A 171 -33.71 1.53 16.84
CA ILE A 171 -33.83 0.72 18.06
C ILE A 171 -34.61 1.45 19.15
N LEU A 172 -34.36 2.76 19.32
CA LEU A 172 -35.04 3.55 20.35
C LEU A 172 -36.55 3.64 20.08
N ASN A 173 -36.94 3.85 18.82
CA ASN A 173 -38.33 3.88 18.39
C ASN A 173 -39.02 2.52 18.54
N GLU A 174 -38.39 1.43 18.10
CA GLU A 174 -38.94 0.07 18.28
C GLU A 174 -39.12 -0.28 19.77
N SER A 175 -38.18 0.13 20.62
CA SER A 175 -38.27 -0.13 22.06
C SER A 175 -39.32 0.74 22.76
N LEU A 176 -39.51 2.00 22.33
CA LEU A 176 -40.61 2.86 22.78
C LEU A 176 -41.98 2.31 22.35
N GLU A 177 -42.09 1.87 21.09
CA GLU A 177 -43.31 1.27 20.54
C GLU A 177 -43.68 -0.01 21.30
N PHE A 178 -42.71 -0.90 21.54
CA PHE A 178 -42.91 -2.11 22.33
C PHE A 178 -43.39 -1.82 23.76
N ILE A 179 -42.83 -0.81 24.43
CA ILE A 179 -43.26 -0.40 25.78
C ILE A 179 -44.70 0.14 25.74
N SER A 180 -45.04 0.97 24.74
CA SER A 180 -46.39 1.51 24.59
C SER A 180 -47.43 0.40 24.38
N HIS A 181 -47.12 -0.55 23.49
CA HIS A 181 -48.01 -1.67 23.19
C HIS A 181 -48.24 -2.58 24.39
N LYS A 182 -47.24 -2.71 25.27
CA LYS A 182 -47.31 -3.49 26.50
C LYS A 182 -48.07 -2.79 27.62
N LEU A 183 -48.10 -1.45 27.61
CA LEU A 183 -48.90 -0.63 28.54
C LEU A 183 -50.38 -0.67 28.15
N ASP A 184 -50.70 -0.53 26.86
CA ASP A 184 -52.08 -0.57 26.36
C ASP A 184 -52.73 -1.95 26.49
N ASN A 185 -51.97 -3.05 26.31
CA ASN A 185 -52.50 -4.41 26.53
C ASN A 185 -52.72 -4.78 28.01
N LYS A 186 -52.37 -3.90 28.96
CA LYS A 186 -52.57 -4.11 30.39
C LYS A 186 -53.71 -3.27 30.99
N SER A 187 -54.27 -2.32 30.24
CA SER A 187 -55.48 -1.56 30.62
C SER A 187 -56.73 -2.24 30.09
#